data_AF-A0A3M2G7G0-F1
#
_entry.id   AF-A0A3M2G7G0-F1
#
_cell.length_a   1.000
_cell.length_b   1.000
_cell.length_c   1.000
_cell.angle_alpha   90.00
_cell.angle_beta   90.00
_cell.angle_gamma   90.00
#
_symmetry.space_group_name_H-M   'P 1'
#
loop_
_entity.id
_entity.type
_entity.pdbx_description
1 polymer ?
#
loop_
_entity_poly.entity_id
_entity_poly.type
_entity_poly.pdbx_seq_one_letter_code
_entity_poly.pdbx_strand_id
1 'polypeptide(L)' 'MRALVVAHDAESLPGMLGERLVERGVDLDVHVVCADAHHPEVFAPLPELDHDLVVPMGAIWSVYD' A
#
# COMPACT_ATOMS: atom_id res chain seq x y z
N MET A 1 12.15 12.19 3.73
CA MET A 1 12.16 10.87 3.09
C MET A 1 10.72 10.55 2.74
N ARG A 2 10.46 10.06 1.53
CA ARG A 2 9.11 9.69 1.06
C ARG A 2 8.99 8.18 1.00
N ALA A 3 7.89 7.64 1.48
CA ALA A 3 7.59 6.21 1.42
C ALA A 3 6.26 5.96 0.70
N LEU A 4 6.28 5.01 -0.23
CA LEU A 4 5.08 4.45 -0.84
C LEU A 4 4.71 3.17 -0.11
N VAL A 5 3.55 3.15 0.54
CA VAL A 5 2.94 1.93 1.05
C VAL A 5 1.96 1.40 0.02
N VAL A 6 2.20 0.18 -0.44
CA VAL A 6 1.32 -0.53 -1.37
C VAL A 6 0.45 -1.49 -0.56
N ALA A 7 -0.81 -1.11 -0.33
CA ALA A 7 -1.83 -1.98 0.23
C ALA A 7 -2.54 -2.73 -0.90
N HIS A 8 -2.59 -4.06 -0.85
CA HIS A 8 -3.21 -4.85 -1.91
C HIS A 8 -4.74 -4.77 -1.86
N ASP A 9 -5.30 -4.54 -0.68
CA ASP A 9 -6.73 -4.46 -0.41
C ASP A 9 -7.02 -3.42 0.69
N ALA A 10 -8.31 -3.14 0.92
CA ALA A 10 -8.76 -2.17 1.91
C ALA A 10 -8.56 -2.65 3.37
N GLU A 11 -8.28 -3.93 3.56
CA GLU A 11 -8.12 -4.59 4.85
C GLU A 11 -6.65 -4.63 5.30
N SER A 12 -5.70 -4.52 4.37
CA SER A 12 -4.25 -4.65 4.58
C SER A 12 -3.53 -3.30 4.62
N LEU A 13 -4.15 -2.32 5.28
CA LEU A 13 -3.62 -0.95 5.41
C LEU A 13 -2.38 -0.86 6.33
N PRO A 14 -1.55 0.20 6.21
CA PRO A 14 -0.28 0.32 6.94
C PRO A 14 -0.35 0.21 8.48
N GLY A 15 -1.47 0.57 9.11
CA GLY A 15 -1.65 0.49 10.56
C GLY A 15 -0.47 1.04 11.37
N MET A 16 -0.02 0.27 12.38
CA MET A 16 1.10 0.64 13.25
C MET A 16 2.41 0.93 12.50
N LEU A 17 2.64 0.30 11.34
CA LEU A 17 3.82 0.58 10.53
C LEU A 17 3.77 2.01 9.98
N GLY A 18 2.61 2.43 9.47
CA GLY A 18 2.39 3.81 8.98
C GLY A 18 2.59 4.84 10.08
N GLU A 19 2.02 4.59 11.27
CA GLU A 19 2.21 5.46 12.44
C GLU A 19 3.70 5.65 12.78
N ARG A 20 4.46 4.55 12.80
CA ARG A 20 5.90 4.59 13.14
C ARG A 20 6.75 5.29 12.09
N LEU A 21 6.36 5.24 10.82
CA LEU A 21 7.02 5.97 9.73
C LEU A 21 6.78 7.48 9.87
N VAL A 22 5.53 7.88 10.07
CA VAL A 22 5.15 9.29 10.26
C VAL A 22 5.84 9.88 11.50
N GLU A 23 5.87 9.16 12.63
CA GLU A 23 6.61 9.57 13.85
C GLU A 23 8.10 9.86 13.60
N ARG A 24 8.71 9.24 12.57
CA ARG A 24 10.12 9.41 12.21
C ARG A 24 10.34 10.49 11.14
N GLY A 25 9.31 11.24 10.76
CA GLY A 25 9.40 12.29 9.74
C GLY A 25 9.45 11.74 8.31
N VAL A 26 8.90 10.55 8.09
CA VAL A 26 8.71 9.99 6.74
C VAL A 26 7.36 10.46 6.20
N ASP A 27 7.37 11.06 5.02
CA ASP A 27 6.17 11.42 4.29
C ASP A 27 5.59 10.15 3.63
N LEU A 28 4.29 9.90 3.83
CA LEU A 28 3.67 8.61 3.58
C LEU A 28 2.58 8.71 2.51
N ASP A 29 2.86 8.13 1.34
CA ASP A 29 1.87 7.92 0.29
C ASP A 29 1.30 6.50 0.42
N VAL A 30 -0.02 6.36 0.51
CA VAL A 30 -0.69 5.05 0.58
C VAL A 30 -1.43 4.79 -0.73
N HIS A 31 -1.02 3.76 -1.45
CA HIS A 31 -1.69 3.27 -2.66
C HIS A 31 -2.44 1.98 -2.35
N VAL A 32 -3.75 1.98 -2.57
CA VAL A 32 -4.59 0.79 -2.46
C VAL A 32 -4.82 0.23 -3.86
N VAL A 33 -4.33 -0.98 -4.12
CA VAL A 33 -4.40 -1.63 -5.44
C VAL A 33 -5.83 -2.02 -5.77
N CYS A 34 -6.47 -2.82 -4.92
CA CYS A 34 -7.87 -3.21 -5.07
C CYS A 34 -8.70 -2.59 -3.94
N ALA A 35 -9.48 -1.56 -4.25
CA ALA A 35 -10.30 -0.88 -3.24
C ALA A 35 -11.64 -1.59 -2.96
N ASP A 36 -12.11 -2.42 -3.90
CA ASP A 36 -13.36 -3.17 -3.78
C ASP A 36 -13.11 -4.66 -4.00
N ALA A 37 -13.07 -5.42 -2.91
CA ALA A 37 -12.86 -6.87 -2.93
C ALA A 37 -13.97 -7.64 -3.67
N HIS A 38 -15.13 -7.04 -3.93
CA HIS A 38 -16.19 -7.65 -4.74
C HIS A 38 -15.96 -7.53 -6.25
N HIS A 39 -15.05 -6.64 -6.68
CA HIS A 39 -14.69 -6.40 -8.08
C HIS A 39 -13.17 -6.38 -8.24
N PRO A 40 -12.47 -7.50 -7.94
CA PRO A 40 -11.01 -7.56 -7.92
C PRO A 40 -10.35 -7.30 -9.29
N GLU A 41 -11.08 -7.47 -10.38
CA GLU A 41 -10.64 -7.10 -11.73
C GLU A 41 -10.48 -5.58 -11.91
N VAL A 42 -11.07 -4.77 -11.03
CA VAL A 42 -10.95 -3.32 -11.02
C VAL A 42 -9.88 -2.91 -10.02
N PHE A 43 -8.66 -2.76 -10.51
CA PHE A 43 -7.51 -2.34 -9.71
C PHE A 43 -6.89 -1.04 -10.22
N ALA A 44 -6.33 -0.27 -9.29
CA ALA A 44 -5.57 0.93 -9.59
C ALA A 44 -4.13 0.55 -10.00
N PRO A 45 -3.61 1.07 -11.13
CA PRO A 45 -2.22 0.82 -11.52
C PRO A 45 -1.28 1.40 -10.47
N LEU A 46 -0.10 0.78 -10.31
CA LEU A 46 0.92 1.33 -9.43
C LEU A 46 1.32 2.73 -9.90
N PRO A 47 1.52 3.68 -8.97
CA PRO A 47 2.05 5.00 -9.31
C PRO A 47 3.52 4.88 -9.73
N GLU A 48 4.09 6.01 -10.18
CA GLU A 48 5.54 6.10 -10.39
C GLU A 48 6.28 5.81 -9.07
N LEU A 49 7.37 5.03 -9.15
CA LEU A 49 8.16 4.61 -8.00
C LEU A 49 9.31 5.59 -7.73
N ASP A 50 8.97 6.83 -7.38
CA ASP A 50 9.92 7.92 -7.12
C ASP A 50 10.29 8.09 -5.63
N HIS A 51 9.85 7.15 -4.78
CA HIS A 51 10.02 7.16 -3.33
C HIS A 51 11.36 6.58 -2.88
N ASP A 52 11.83 7.00 -1.70
CA ASP A 52 13.04 6.48 -1.07
C ASP A 52 12.83 5.08 -0.45
N LEU A 53 11.57 4.73 -0.18
CA LEU A 53 11.14 3.49 0.45
C LEU A 53 9.84 3.00 -0.19
N VAL A 54 9.78 1.72 -0.54
CA VAL A 54 8.56 1.04 -0.97
C VAL A 54 8.24 -0.07 0.01
N VAL A 55 7.00 -0.10 0.50
CA VAL A 55 6.53 -1.05 1.52
C VAL A 55 5.33 -1.82 0.96
N PRO A 56 5.52 -3.04 0.44
CA PRO A 56 4.41 -3.92 0.10
C PRO A 56 3.80 -4.48 1.38
N MET A 57 2.50 -4.26 1.57
CA MET A 57 1.76 -4.84 2.68
C MET A 57 1.39 -6.29 2.39
N GLY A 58 0.84 -6.97 3.40
CA GLY A 58 0.19 -8.26 3.19
C GLY A 58 -1.04 -8.14 2.30
N ALA A 59 -1.69 -9.27 2.10
CA ALA A 59 -2.93 -9.41 1.35
C ALA A 59 -3.69 -10.64 1.82
N ILE A 60 -5.01 -10.66 1.59
CA ILE A 60 -5.81 -11.89 1.68
C ILE A 60 -5.69 -12.78 0.43
N TRP A 61 -5.05 -12.26 -0.62
CA TRP A 61 -4.96 -12.86 -1.95
C TRP A 61 -3.70 -13.73 -2.12
N SER A 62 -3.78 -14.68 -3.04
CA SER A 62 -2.61 -15.43 -3.51
C SER A 62 -1.79 -14.58 -4.47
N VAL A 63 -0.47 -14.81 -4.52
CA VAL A 63 0.40 -14.22 -5.55
C VAL A 63 0.13 -14.75 -6.96
N TYR A 64 -0.69 -15.80 -7.07
CA TYR A 64 -1.09 -16.44 -8.33
C TYR A 64 -2.56 -16.20 -8.70
N ASP A 65 -3.27 -15.38 -7.94
CA ASP A 65 -4.58 -14.85 -8.33
C ASP A 65 -4.39 -13.72 -9.36
#